data_AF-A0A838MMY8-F1
#
_entry.id   AF-A0A838MMY8-F1
#
_cell.length_a   1.000
_cell.length_b   1.000
_cell.length_c   1.000
_cell.angle_alpha   90.00
_cell.angle_beta   90.00
_cell.angle_gamma   90.00
#
_symmetry.space_group_name_H-M   'P 1'
#
loop_
_entity.id
_entity.type
_entity.pdbx_description
1 polymer ?
#
loop_
_entity_poly.entity_id
_entity_poly.type
_entity_poly.pdbx_seq_one_letter_code
_entity_poly.pdbx_strand_id
1 'polypeptide(L)'
;MSRPISLQVYVTSELAGRVRIAAAADGLAVSEWLRSVIFRACEDEISVASDRGLLRRLYRQSLFSMVGVDALLAGHKDHALRERVHQAFAAKCKQAGLTASTDEGGSHEA
;
A
#
# COMPACT_ATOMS: atom_id res chain seq x y z
N MET A 1 6.48 -16.47 32.99
CA MET A 1 7.45 -16.21 31.90
C MET A 1 7.66 -17.51 31.16
N SER A 2 7.11 -17.68 29.95
CA SER A 2 7.36 -18.89 29.15
C SER A 2 8.81 -18.89 28.66
N ARG A 3 9.43 -20.06 28.60
CA ARG A 3 10.79 -20.18 28.05
C ARG A 3 10.76 -19.87 26.55
N PRO A 4 11.75 -19.12 26.01
CA PRO A 4 11.91 -18.97 24.56
C PRO A 4 12.02 -20.31 23.85
N ILE A 5 11.31 -20.47 22.73
CA ILE A 5 11.46 -21.61 21.82
C ILE A 5 12.42 -21.20 20.70
N SER A 6 13.40 -22.05 20.40
CA SER A 6 14.34 -21.82 19.30
C SER A 6 13.72 -22.26 17.98
N LEU A 7 13.62 -21.35 17.02
CA LEU A 7 13.28 -21.67 15.63
C LEU A 7 14.60 -21.86 14.88
N GLN A 8 14.93 -23.10 14.50
CA GLN A 8 16.15 -23.40 13.76
C GLN A 8 15.90 -23.25 12.26
N VAL A 9 16.63 -22.35 11.61
CA VAL A 9 16.64 -22.17 10.14
C VAL A 9 18.07 -22.02 9.67
N TYR A 10 18.40 -22.69 8.57
CA TYR A 10 19.66 -22.47 7.85
C TYR A 10 19.49 -21.31 6.87
N VAL A 11 20.45 -20.39 6.87
CA VAL A 11 20.49 -19.24 5.97
C VAL A 11 21.81 -19.23 5.21
N THR A 12 21.83 -18.54 4.07
CA THR A 12 23.07 -18.30 3.32
C THR A 12 24.04 -17.43 4.14
N SER A 13 25.34 -17.52 3.83
CA SER A 13 26.37 -16.70 4.47
C SER A 13 26.12 -15.20 4.27
N GLU A 14 25.67 -14.82 3.09
CA GLU A 14 25.29 -13.44 2.76
C GLU A 14 24.18 -12.93 3.69
N LEU A 15 23.10 -13.69 3.84
CA LEU A 15 21.98 -13.29 4.69
C LEU A 15 22.41 -13.21 6.16
N ALA A 16 23.19 -14.18 6.64
CA ALA A 16 23.74 -14.13 8.00
C ALA A 16 24.59 -12.87 8.24
N GLY A 17 25.40 -12.46 7.25
CA GLY A 17 26.17 -11.22 7.31
C GLY A 17 25.27 -9.99 7.41
N ARG A 18 24.27 -9.89 6.54
CA ARG A 18 23.31 -8.77 6.54
C ARG A 18 22.54 -8.65 7.85
N VAL A 19 22.07 -9.77 8.41
CA VAL A 19 21.36 -9.80 9.71
C VAL A 19 22.25 -9.28 10.84
N ARG A 20 23.53 -9.67 10.88
CA ARG A 20 24.47 -9.18 11.91
C ARG A 20 24.70 -7.68 11.81
N ILE A 21 24.87 -7.16 10.59
CA ILE A 21 25.05 -5.72 10.36
C ILE A 21 23.80 -4.96 10.82
N ALA A 22 22.61 -5.44 10.47
CA ALA A 22 21.35 -4.81 10.86
C ALA A 22 21.15 -4.83 12.39
N ALA A 23 21.39 -5.97 13.04
CA ALA A 23 21.30 -6.08 14.50
C ALA A 23 22.28 -5.14 15.20
N ALA A 24 23.52 -5.02 14.69
CA ALA A 24 24.51 -4.11 15.23
C ALA A 24 24.13 -2.63 15.04
N ALA A 25 23.54 -2.28 13.89
CA ALA A 25 23.04 -0.92 13.63
C ALA A 25 21.93 -0.51 14.62
N ASP A 26 21.10 -1.48 15.03
CA ASP A 26 20.03 -1.28 16.02
C ASP A 26 20.53 -1.44 17.48
N GLY A 27 21.80 -1.79 17.69
CA GLY A 27 22.38 -2.01 19.03
C GLY A 27 21.84 -3.26 19.75
N LEU A 28 21.31 -4.24 19.00
CA LEU A 28 20.64 -5.43 19.54
C LEU A 28 21.45 -6.70 19.32
N ALA A 29 21.20 -7.71 20.16
CA ALA A 29 21.63 -9.08 19.86
C ALA A 29 20.86 -9.62 18.65
N VAL A 30 21.53 -10.45 17.82
CA VAL A 30 20.91 -11.03 16.60
C VAL A 30 19.60 -11.77 16.90
N SER A 31 19.53 -12.50 18.02
CA SER A 31 18.32 -13.22 18.43
C SER A 31 17.16 -12.30 18.80
N GLU A 32 17.45 -11.15 19.40
CA GLU A 32 16.46 -10.14 19.77
C GLU A 32 15.97 -9.37 18.55
N TRP A 33 16.90 -9.01 17.66
CA TRP A 33 16.58 -8.40 16.38
C TRP A 33 15.72 -9.32 15.51
N LEU A 34 16.08 -10.60 15.38
CA LEU A 34 15.27 -11.57 14.65
C LEU A 34 13.90 -11.76 15.29
N ARG A 35 13.81 -11.81 16.62
CA ARG A 35 12.52 -11.90 17.32
C ARG A 35 11.63 -10.69 16.98
N SER A 36 12.17 -9.47 16.96
CA SER A 36 11.37 -8.27 16.68
C SER A 36 10.90 -8.25 15.22
N VAL A 37 11.76 -8.63 14.28
CA VAL A 37 11.42 -8.75 12.86
C VAL A 37 10.36 -9.82 12.63
N ILE A 38 10.51 -11.01 13.21
CA ILE A 38 9.52 -12.10 13.08
C ILE A 38 8.19 -11.70 13.71
N PHE A 39 8.22 -11.08 14.90
CA PHE A 39 7.01 -10.60 15.56
C PHE A 39 6.27 -9.58 14.69
N ARG A 40 6.99 -8.58 14.16
CA ARG A 40 6.40 -7.60 13.23
C ARG A 40 5.86 -8.25 11.97
N ALA A 41 6.60 -9.17 11.35
CA ALA A 41 6.12 -9.86 10.16
C ALA A 41 4.83 -10.67 10.40
N CYS A 42 4.72 -11.32 11.57
CA CYS A 42 3.50 -12.05 11.94
C CYS A 42 2.31 -11.13 12.25
N GLU A 43 2.55 -9.97 12.88
CA GLU A 43 1.51 -8.95 13.11
C GLU A 43 1.14 -8.24 11.79
N ASP A 44 2.12 -7.95 10.94
CA ASP A 44 1.95 -7.29 9.65
C ASP A 44 1.22 -8.21 8.66
N GLU A 45 1.34 -9.53 8.69
CA GLU A 45 0.51 -10.39 7.84
C GLU A 45 -0.99 -10.29 8.18
N ILE A 46 -1.33 -10.14 9.46
CA ILE A 46 -2.70 -9.90 9.93
C ILE A 46 -3.15 -8.50 9.48
N SER A 47 -2.26 -7.50 9.58
CA SER A 47 -2.54 -6.12 9.17
C SER A 47 -2.60 -5.94 7.64
N VAL A 48 -1.77 -6.61 6.86
CA VAL A 48 -1.71 -6.54 5.39
C VAL A 48 -2.90 -7.26 4.76
N ALA A 49 -3.36 -8.38 5.34
CA ALA A 49 -4.60 -9.01 4.92
C ALA A 49 -5.82 -8.10 5.19
N SER A 50 -5.83 -7.43 6.35
CA SER A 50 -6.81 -6.39 6.71
C SER A 50 -6.74 -5.17 5.80
N ASP A 51 -5.55 -4.66 5.50
CA ASP A 51 -5.31 -3.47 4.68
C ASP A 51 -5.63 -3.72 3.21
N ARG A 52 -5.33 -4.90 2.66
CA ARG A 52 -5.79 -5.25 1.30
C ARG A 52 -7.31 -5.34 1.22
N GLY A 53 -7.97 -5.85 2.26
CA GLY A 53 -9.43 -5.88 2.35
C GLY A 53 -10.03 -4.47 2.43
N LEU A 54 -9.45 -3.61 3.26
CA LEU A 54 -9.83 -2.22 3.43
C LEU A 54 -9.58 -1.40 2.15
N LEU A 55 -8.42 -1.53 1.52
CA LEU A 55 -8.10 -0.91 0.23
C LEU A 55 -9.09 -1.33 -0.86
N ARG A 56 -9.42 -2.63 -0.96
CA ARG A 56 -10.44 -3.11 -1.90
C ARG A 56 -11.82 -2.53 -1.62
N ARG A 57 -12.19 -2.36 -0.35
CA ARG A 57 -13.48 -1.76 0.04
C ARG A 57 -13.53 -0.27 -0.29
N LEU A 58 -12.48 0.47 0.05
CA LEU A 58 -12.33 1.89 -0.29
C LEU A 58 -12.32 2.09 -1.80
N TYR A 59 -11.62 1.23 -2.54
CA TYR A 59 -11.58 1.27 -4.00
C TYR A 59 -12.97 1.05 -4.61
N ARG A 60 -13.71 0.03 -4.15
CA ARG A 60 -15.10 -0.21 -4.59
C ARG A 60 -16.01 0.99 -4.29
N GLN A 61 -15.88 1.59 -3.12
CA GLN A 61 -16.66 2.77 -2.75
C GLN A 61 -16.28 4.00 -3.59
N SER A 62 -15.00 4.18 -3.89
CA SER A 62 -14.50 5.24 -4.77
C SER A 62 -15.05 5.09 -6.19
N LEU A 63 -15.01 3.88 -6.74
CA LEU A 63 -15.59 3.58 -8.06
C LEU A 63 -17.09 3.87 -8.08
N PHE A 64 -17.84 3.41 -7.07
CA PHE A 64 -19.27 3.69 -6.98
C PHE A 64 -19.55 5.19 -6.92
N SER A 65 -18.76 5.94 -6.15
CA SER A 65 -18.91 7.39 -6.03
C SER A 65 -18.62 8.10 -7.36
N MET A 66 -17.57 7.69 -8.08
CA MET A 66 -17.23 8.22 -9.40
C MET A 66 -18.37 7.98 -10.40
N VAL A 67 -18.86 6.74 -10.50
CA VAL A 67 -19.97 6.38 -11.40
C VAL A 67 -21.26 7.12 -11.03
N GLY A 68 -21.56 7.21 -9.73
CA GLY A 68 -22.75 7.92 -9.25
C GLY A 68 -22.72 9.41 -9.57
N VAL A 69 -21.58 10.07 -9.35
CA VAL A 69 -21.39 11.48 -9.69
C VAL A 69 -21.50 11.70 -11.20
N ASP A 70 -20.88 10.84 -12.01
CA ASP A 70 -20.98 10.94 -13.47
C ASP A 70 -22.42 10.76 -13.96
N ALA A 71 -23.18 9.84 -13.38
CA ALA A 71 -24.59 9.64 -13.71
C ALA A 71 -25.44 10.88 -13.36
N LEU A 72 -25.19 11.51 -12.20
CA LEU A 72 -25.87 12.74 -11.79
C LEU A 72 -25.52 13.91 -12.71
N LEU A 73 -24.25 14.04 -13.12
CA LEU A 73 -23.80 15.09 -14.04
C LEU A 73 -24.34 14.88 -15.46
N ALA A 74 -24.44 13.64 -15.92
CA ALA A 74 -24.99 13.32 -17.24
C ALA A 74 -26.49 13.66 -17.36
N GLY A 75 -27.26 13.49 -16.29
CA GLY A 75 -28.68 13.85 -16.23
C GLY A 75 -28.96 15.34 -15.95
N HIS A 76 -27.91 16.15 -15.77
CA HIS A 76 -28.07 17.56 -15.38
C HIS A 76 -28.49 18.44 -16.57
N LYS A 77 -29.32 19.46 -16.31
CA LYS A 77 -29.83 20.38 -17.34
C LYS A 77 -28.74 21.25 -17.98
N ASP A 78 -27.71 21.56 -17.20
CA ASP A 78 -26.50 22.23 -17.68
C ASP A 78 -25.48 21.18 -18.14
N HIS A 79 -25.38 20.98 -19.45
CA HIS A 79 -24.48 20.03 -20.07
C HIS A 79 -22.99 20.41 -19.95
N ALA A 80 -22.67 21.70 -19.71
CA ALA A 80 -21.30 22.15 -19.50
C ALA A 80 -20.82 21.95 -18.05
N LEU A 81 -21.73 21.61 -17.12
CA LEU A 81 -21.39 21.39 -15.72
C LEU A 81 -20.39 20.24 -15.55
N ARG A 82 -20.58 19.15 -16.30
CA ARG A 82 -19.72 17.97 -16.23
C ARG A 82 -18.26 18.32 -16.52
N GLU A 83 -18.01 19.06 -17.60
CA GLU A 83 -16.66 19.46 -17.99
C GLU A 83 -16.00 20.36 -16.94
N ARG A 84 -16.75 21.34 -16.41
CA ARG A 84 -16.26 22.23 -15.35
C ARG A 84 -15.89 21.48 -14.07
N VAL A 85 -16.66 20.45 -13.70
CA VAL A 85 -16.35 19.60 -12.53
C VAL A 85 -15.06 18.82 -12.75
N HIS A 86 -14.83 18.22 -13.93
CA HIS A 86 -13.58 17.52 -14.22
C HIS A 86 -12.37 18.47 -14.22
N GLN A 87 -12.51 19.68 -14.79
CA GLN A 87 -11.45 20.70 -14.75
C GLN A 87 -11.12 21.12 -13.31
N ALA A 88 -12.13 21.36 -12.47
CA ALA A 88 -11.94 21.71 -11.07
C ALA A 88 -11.31 20.56 -10.27
N PHE A 89 -11.68 19.31 -10.55
CA PHE A 89 -11.08 18.12 -9.96
C PHE A 89 -9.59 18.02 -10.31
N ALA A 90 -9.23 18.15 -11.59
CA ALA A 90 -7.84 18.13 -12.04
C ALA A 90 -6.98 19.22 -11.37
N ALA A 91 -7.53 20.44 -11.24
CA ALA A 91 -6.87 21.53 -10.53
C ALA A 91 -6.63 21.22 -9.04
N LYS A 92 -7.62 20.63 -8.36
CA LYS A 92 -7.48 20.22 -6.95
C LYS A 92 -6.47 19.08 -6.76
N CYS A 93 -6.47 18.08 -7.64
CA CYS A 93 -5.48 17.01 -7.62
C CYS A 93 -4.06 17.56 -7.77
N LYS A 94 -3.85 18.50 -8.70
CA LYS A 94 -2.57 19.19 -8.86
C LYS A 94 -2.16 19.97 -7.61
N GLN A 95 -3.08 20.68 -6.97
CA GLN A 95 -2.81 21.41 -5.71
C GLN A 95 -2.46 20.46 -4.56
N ALA A 96 -3.06 19.27 -4.53
CA ALA A 96 -2.80 18.25 -3.52
C ALA A 96 -1.51 17.42 -3.79
N GLY A 97 -0.78 17.68 -4.88
CA GLY A 97 0.38 16.88 -5.28
C GLY A 97 0.02 15.47 -5.80
N LEU A 98 -1.26 15.23 -6.08
CA LEU A 98 -1.79 13.99 -6.63
C LEU A 98 -1.78 14.07 -8.16
N THR A 99 -0.61 14.19 -8.78
CA THR A 99 -0.49 14.10 -10.24
C THR A 99 -0.64 12.64 -10.67
N ALA A 100 -1.49 12.36 -11.65
CA ALA A 100 -1.63 11.04 -12.24
C ALA A 100 -0.24 10.54 -12.70
N SER A 101 0.24 9.45 -12.11
CA SER A 101 1.40 8.74 -12.66
C SER A 101 0.97 8.19 -14.02
N THR A 102 1.43 8.83 -15.09
CA THR A 102 1.32 8.30 -16.45
C THR A 102 2.34 7.16 -16.61
N ASP A 103 2.16 6.09 -15.84
CA ASP A 103 2.98 4.86 -15.95
C ASP A 103 2.09 3.62 -16.03
N GLU A 104 1.00 3.72 -16.81
CA GLU A 104 0.40 2.53 -17.44
C GLU A 104 1.12 2.32 -18.78
N GLY A 105 2.33 1.78 -18.69
CA GLY A 105 3.02 1.18 -19.83
C GLY A 105 2.23 -0.03 -20.32
N GLY A 106 1.55 0.13 -21.45
CA GLY A 106 0.93 -0.96 -22.18
C GLY A 106 1.98 -1.99 -22.61
N SER A 107 1.97 -3.16 -21.99
CA SER A 107 2.61 -4.34 -22.56
C SER A 107 1.72 -4.84 -23.70
N HIS A 108 2.07 -4.44 -24.92
CA HIS A 108 1.56 -5.01 -26.16
C HIS A 108 1.83 -6.52 -26.15
N GLU A 109 0.77 -7.30 -26.39
CA GLU A 109 0.81 -8.75 -26.55
C GLU A 109 1.79 -9.14 -27.68
N ALA A 110 2.53 -10.23 -27.47
CA ALA A 110 3.31 -10.96 -28.47
C ALA A 110 2.75 -12.37 -28.59
#